data_AF-H2SG79-F1
#
_entry.id   AF-H2SG79-F1
#
_cell.length_a   1.000
_cell.length_b   1.000
_cell.length_c   1.000
_cell.angle_alpha   90.00
_cell.angle_beta   90.00
_cell.angle_gamma   90.00
#
_symmetry.space_group_name_H-M   'P 1'
#
loop_
_entity.id
_entity.type
_entity.pdbx_description
1 polymer ?
#
loop_
_entity_poly.entity_id
_entity_poly.type
_entity_poly.pdbx_seq_one_letter_code
_entity_poly.pdbx_strand_id
1 'polypeptide(L)'
;LFYILDLTSDGKNWVNKSTCFCIMHTIDFHMTVPAVTFNLRKVELTPLEQRKLTFDSHTMVTELESRGFAKCQAELIVSALVTLTTANMDIVYKDMVTKAHQEIAVQQLMAHLDSIRKDMVILEKTEFANLRSENMKMKRELEQLKSRLEEESQKVRAETKLDINLENSRISDMFTEQEKKLIEATTEFHQKKADLEHDNMEISKKMDFQVASLKTLLESLKLETIRYLAATVFSCLAIALGVYRMWR
;
A
#
# COMPACT_ATOMS: atom_id res chain seq x y z
N LEU A 1 -8.88 44.09 0.63
CA LEU A 1 -9.84 43.20 1.32
C LEU A 1 -9.17 41.84 1.51
N PHE A 2 -8.53 41.65 2.67
CA PHE A 2 -7.86 40.40 3.05
C PHE A 2 -8.90 39.44 3.62
N TYR A 3 -9.06 38.26 3.02
CA TYR A 3 -9.83 37.17 3.62
C TYR A 3 -8.91 36.39 4.57
N ILE A 4 -9.24 36.46 5.85
CA ILE A 4 -8.76 35.62 6.94
C ILE A 4 -9.39 34.22 6.74
N LEU A 5 -8.55 33.18 6.66
CA LEU A 5 -9.01 31.79 6.71
C LEU A 5 -9.26 31.43 8.19
N ASP A 6 -10.54 31.37 8.56
CA ASP A 6 -11.03 30.73 9.78
C ASP A 6 -10.71 29.22 9.72
N LEU A 7 -9.81 28.77 10.60
CA LEU A 7 -9.65 27.36 10.95
C LEU A 7 -10.27 27.16 12.34
N THR A 8 -11.52 26.73 12.38
CA THR A 8 -12.21 26.35 13.62
C THR A 8 -12.28 24.84 13.75
N SER A 9 -11.85 24.36 14.92
CA SER A 9 -12.12 23.07 15.55
C SER A 9 -11.48 21.81 14.96
N ASP A 10 -10.38 21.38 15.59
CA ASP A 10 -10.49 20.21 16.47
C ASP A 10 -9.36 20.21 17.51
N GLY A 11 -9.77 20.26 18.77
CA GLY A 11 -8.87 20.26 19.92
C GLY A 11 -8.23 18.90 20.14
N LYS A 12 -6.89 18.89 20.21
CA LYS A 12 -6.07 18.19 21.21
C LYS A 12 -4.58 18.49 20.96
N ASN A 13 -3.88 18.82 22.04
CA ASN A 13 -2.42 18.94 22.20
C ASN A 13 -1.74 20.23 21.76
N TRP A 14 -1.84 21.24 22.63
CA TRP A 14 -0.85 22.32 22.72
C TRP A 14 0.40 21.81 23.44
N VAL A 15 1.46 21.48 22.69
CA VAL A 15 2.82 21.50 23.21
C VAL A 15 3.67 22.40 22.33
N ASN A 16 3.85 23.60 22.86
CA ASN A 16 4.92 24.55 22.64
C ASN A 16 6.17 23.99 21.92
N LYS A 17 6.39 24.43 20.67
CA LYS A 17 7.72 24.83 20.17
C LYS A 17 7.56 25.67 18.92
N SER A 18 7.98 26.94 19.05
CA SER A 18 8.23 27.87 17.96
C SER A 18 9.28 27.29 17.01
N THR A 19 8.83 26.67 15.93
CA THR A 19 9.66 26.38 14.77
C THR A 19 8.79 26.59 13.54
N CYS A 20 8.96 27.73 12.88
CA CYS A 20 8.45 27.97 11.54
C CYS A 20 9.21 27.04 10.58
N PHE A 21 8.78 25.79 10.52
CA PHE A 21 9.31 24.83 9.57
C PHE A 21 8.59 25.08 8.24
N CYS A 22 9.16 25.96 7.42
CA CYS A 22 8.82 25.99 6.00
C CYS A 22 9.20 24.62 5.45
N ILE A 23 8.20 23.73 5.31
CA ILE A 23 8.33 22.49 4.57
C ILE A 23 8.56 22.92 3.12
N MET A 24 9.83 23.09 2.77
CA MET A 24 10.30 23.16 1.40
C MET A 24 10.15 21.74 0.84
N HIS A 25 8.92 21.39 0.48
CA HIS A 25 8.67 20.18 -0.28
C HIS A 25 9.21 20.44 -1.68
N THR A 26 10.36 19.84 -1.98
CA THR A 26 10.97 19.79 -3.30
C THR A 26 9.99 19.08 -4.24
N ILE A 27 9.03 19.82 -4.79
CA ILE A 27 8.33 19.43 -5.99
C ILE A 27 9.24 19.88 -7.11
N ASP A 28 9.86 18.89 -7.75
CA ASP A 28 10.65 19.01 -8.98
C ASP A 28 9.72 19.45 -10.12
N PHE A 29 9.27 20.69 -10.06
CA PHE A 29 8.73 21.36 -11.22
C PHE A 29 9.94 21.79 -12.03
N HIS A 30 10.23 21.00 -13.07
CA HIS A 30 11.10 21.38 -14.17
C HIS A 30 10.45 22.56 -14.90
N MET A 31 10.44 23.73 -14.26
CA MET A 31 10.14 25.01 -14.89
C MET A 31 11.35 25.30 -15.76
N THR A 32 11.28 24.86 -17.00
CA THR A 32 12.05 25.43 -18.08
C THR A 32 11.61 26.88 -18.15
N VAL A 33 12.21 27.75 -17.31
CA VAL A 33 12.04 29.19 -17.39
C VAL A 33 12.46 29.53 -18.80
N PRO A 34 11.54 29.93 -19.71
CA PRO A 34 11.98 30.50 -20.95
C PRO A 34 12.78 31.71 -20.50
N ALA A 35 14.06 31.78 -20.87
CA ALA A 35 14.83 33.01 -20.71
C ALA A 35 14.03 34.07 -21.47
N VAL A 36 13.19 34.82 -20.75
CA VAL A 36 12.43 35.94 -21.28
C VAL A 36 13.50 36.97 -21.58
N THR A 37 13.99 36.88 -22.81
CA THR A 37 14.80 37.90 -23.44
C THR A 37 13.93 39.14 -23.41
N PHE A 38 14.14 39.96 -22.38
CA PHE A 38 13.64 41.32 -22.31
C PHE A 38 14.23 42.05 -23.52
N ASN A 39 13.55 41.93 -24.65
CA ASN A 39 13.85 42.66 -25.87
C ASN A 39 13.38 44.09 -25.62
N LEU A 40 14.18 44.83 -24.85
CA LEU A 40 14.21 46.28 -24.89
C LEU A 40 14.59 46.64 -26.32
N ARG A 41 13.57 46.79 -27.16
CA ARG A 41 13.72 47.21 -28.55
C ARG A 41 14.43 48.56 -28.49
N LYS A 42 15.70 48.61 -28.89
CA LYS A 42 16.51 49.84 -28.88
C LYS A 42 15.77 50.88 -29.71
N VAL A 43 15.16 51.84 -29.03
CA VAL A 43 14.41 52.93 -29.65
C VAL A 43 15.43 53.91 -30.22
N GLU A 44 15.85 53.69 -31.45
CA GLU A 44 16.56 54.70 -32.23
C GLU A 44 15.54 55.63 -32.87
N LEU A 45 15.37 56.78 -32.23
CA LEU A 45 14.72 57.94 -32.85
C LEU A 45 15.81 58.92 -33.28
N THR A 46 15.54 59.53 -34.43
CA THR A 46 16.32 60.45 -35.25
C THR A 46 17.05 61.57 -34.49
N PRO A 47 18.09 62.17 -35.12
CA PRO A 47 19.00 63.11 -34.46
C PRO A 47 18.26 64.37 -34.00
N LEU A 48 18.59 64.86 -32.80
CA LEU A 48 18.04 66.09 -32.24
C LEU A 48 18.28 67.28 -33.17
N GLU A 49 17.20 67.81 -33.76
CA GLU A 49 17.17 69.12 -34.44
C GLU A 49 17.41 70.31 -33.48
N GLN A 50 17.70 70.07 -32.20
CA GLN A 50 17.93 71.09 -31.17
C GLN A 50 19.41 71.29 -30.83
N ARG A 51 20.30 71.29 -31.83
CA ARG A 51 21.66 71.86 -31.67
C ARG A 51 21.62 73.39 -31.67
N LYS A 52 20.80 73.99 -30.81
CA LYS A 52 20.72 75.45 -30.71
C LYS A 52 21.82 75.90 -29.76
N LEU A 53 23.02 76.19 -30.32
CA LEU A 53 24.02 76.96 -29.58
C LEU A 53 23.36 78.29 -29.18
N THR A 54 23.21 78.51 -27.88
CA THR A 54 22.76 79.79 -27.31
C THR A 54 23.86 80.85 -27.33
N PHE A 55 24.97 80.54 -27.99
CA PHE A 55 26.17 81.36 -28.03
C PHE A 55 26.09 82.31 -29.22
N ASP A 56 26.01 83.60 -28.94
CA ASP A 56 26.16 84.62 -29.97
C ASP A 56 27.66 84.92 -30.18
N SER A 57 28.22 84.28 -31.20
CA SER A 57 29.63 84.43 -31.57
C SER A 57 29.98 85.89 -31.90
N HIS A 58 29.05 86.66 -32.47
CA HIS A 58 29.33 88.04 -32.86
C HIS A 58 29.46 88.94 -31.63
N THR A 59 28.51 88.85 -30.70
CA THR A 59 28.54 89.65 -29.46
C THR A 59 29.79 89.36 -28.63
N MET A 60 30.27 88.12 -28.60
CA MET A 60 31.49 87.78 -27.87
C MET A 60 32.78 88.25 -28.55
N VAL A 61 32.85 88.26 -29.88
CA VAL A 61 33.99 88.87 -30.58
C VAL A 61 34.04 90.37 -30.31
N THR A 62 32.91 91.08 -30.38
CA THR A 62 32.83 92.52 -30.10
C THR A 62 33.22 92.85 -28.65
N GLU A 63 32.78 92.05 -27.68
CA GLU A 63 33.17 92.23 -26.27
C GLU A 63 34.68 92.03 -26.07
N LEU A 64 35.29 91.03 -26.72
CA LEU A 64 36.73 90.77 -26.62
C LEU A 64 37.56 91.87 -27.28
N GLU A 65 37.13 92.38 -28.44
CA GLU A 65 37.74 93.54 -29.09
C GLU A 65 37.72 94.78 -28.19
N SER A 66 36.59 95.03 -27.51
CA SER A 66 36.43 96.17 -26.59
C SER A 66 37.38 96.11 -25.38
N ARG A 67 37.87 94.91 -25.03
CA ARG A 67 38.81 94.66 -23.93
C ARG A 67 40.27 94.64 -24.35
N GLY A 68 40.57 95.03 -25.60
CA GLY A 68 41.93 95.22 -26.10
C GLY A 68 42.53 94.03 -26.85
N PHE A 69 41.71 93.03 -27.22
CA PHE A 69 42.17 91.95 -28.11
C PHE A 69 42.11 92.39 -29.57
N ALA A 70 43.09 91.97 -30.38
CA ALA A 70 43.01 92.14 -31.82
C ALA A 70 41.86 91.26 -32.38
N LYS A 71 41.13 91.77 -33.38
CA LYS A 71 40.00 91.08 -34.03
C LYS A 71 40.28 89.60 -34.35
N CYS A 72 41.41 89.33 -35.00
CA CYS A 72 41.81 87.96 -35.35
C CYS A 72 42.01 87.06 -34.11
N GLN A 73 42.48 87.60 -32.98
CA GLN A 73 42.65 86.85 -31.74
C GLN A 73 41.31 86.58 -31.06
N ALA A 74 40.41 87.57 -31.04
CA ALA A 74 39.05 87.42 -30.51
C ALA A 74 38.26 86.36 -31.30
N GLU A 75 38.30 86.40 -32.64
CA GLU A 75 37.67 85.42 -33.52
C GLU A 75 38.24 84.01 -33.32
N LEU A 76 39.56 83.86 -33.15
CA LEU A 76 40.21 82.56 -32.92
C LEU A 76 39.76 81.94 -31.59
N ILE A 77 39.71 82.73 -30.51
CA ILE A 77 39.27 82.27 -29.19
C ILE A 77 37.80 81.85 -29.23
N VAL A 78 36.94 82.68 -29.85
CA VAL A 78 35.51 82.38 -30.01
C VAL A 78 35.29 81.14 -30.87
N SER A 79 36.04 80.96 -31.95
CA SER A 79 35.98 79.77 -32.80
C SER A 79 36.39 78.49 -32.05
N ALA A 80 37.44 78.56 -31.23
CA ALA A 80 37.84 77.44 -30.37
C ALA A 80 36.76 77.09 -29.33
N LEU A 81 36.14 78.10 -28.72
CA LEU A 81 35.03 77.91 -27.77
C LEU A 81 33.79 77.29 -28.42
N VAL A 82 33.41 77.75 -29.61
CA VAL A 82 32.29 77.17 -30.37
C VAL A 82 32.59 75.72 -30.73
N THR A 83 33.81 75.41 -31.17
CA THR A 83 34.22 74.04 -31.52
C THR A 83 34.18 73.12 -30.30
N LEU A 84 34.73 73.55 -29.16
CA LEU A 84 34.73 72.77 -27.92
C LEU A 84 33.33 72.60 -27.34
N THR A 85 32.50 73.65 -27.39
CA THR A 85 31.10 73.59 -26.93
C THR A 85 30.26 72.66 -27.80
N THR A 86 30.46 72.70 -29.12
CA THR A 86 29.77 71.80 -30.05
C THR A 86 30.18 70.35 -29.82
N ALA A 87 31.48 70.07 -29.66
CA ALA A 87 31.99 68.74 -29.35
C ALA A 87 31.48 68.23 -27.99
N ASN A 88 31.46 69.06 -26.96
CA ASN A 88 30.92 68.70 -25.65
C ASN A 88 29.41 68.45 -25.70
N MET A 89 28.64 69.25 -26.45
CA MET A 89 27.21 69.01 -26.64
C MET A 89 26.97 67.65 -27.31
N ASP A 90 27.69 67.30 -28.38
CA ASP A 90 27.51 66.01 -29.05
C ASP A 90 27.81 64.81 -28.12
N ILE A 91 28.80 64.92 -27.22
CA ILE A 91 29.09 63.88 -26.21
C ILE A 91 27.95 63.79 -25.19
N VAL A 92 27.52 64.93 -24.62
CA VAL A 92 26.49 64.97 -23.58
C VAL A 92 25.13 64.47 -24.11
N TYR A 93 24.74 64.87 -25.31
CA TYR A 93 23.47 64.45 -25.90
C TYR A 93 23.46 62.98 -26.35
N LYS A 94 24.63 62.39 -26.63
CA LYS A 94 24.74 60.96 -26.93
C LYS A 94 24.47 60.09 -25.70
N ASP A 95 24.87 60.56 -24.52
CA ASP A 95 24.68 59.83 -23.25
C ASP A 95 23.38 60.23 -22.53
N MET A 96 22.74 61.34 -22.93
CA MET A 96 21.46 61.76 -22.37
C MET A 96 20.28 60.97 -22.95
N VAL A 97 19.30 60.70 -22.08
CA VAL A 97 18.02 60.12 -22.45
C VAL A 97 17.02 61.24 -22.72
N THR A 98 16.42 61.25 -23.91
CA THR A 98 15.36 62.22 -24.23
C THR A 98 14.06 61.83 -23.55
N LYS A 99 13.21 62.82 -23.26
CA LYS A 99 11.88 62.60 -22.68
C LYS A 99 11.04 61.62 -23.53
N ALA A 100 11.16 61.69 -24.86
CA ALA A 100 10.51 60.77 -25.78
C ALA A 100 11.00 59.32 -25.62
N HIS A 101 12.32 59.11 -25.43
CA HIS A 101 12.88 57.79 -25.17
C HIS A 101 12.38 57.22 -23.82
N GLN A 102 12.32 58.05 -22.78
CA GLN A 102 11.78 57.63 -21.48
C GLN A 102 10.30 57.25 -21.57
N GLU A 103 9.48 58.02 -22.29
CA GLU A 103 8.04 57.74 -22.45
C GLU A 103 7.78 56.42 -23.17
N ILE A 104 8.52 56.12 -24.23
CA ILE A 104 8.41 54.84 -24.95
C ILE A 104 8.83 53.67 -24.07
N ALA A 105 9.92 53.81 -23.31
CA ALA A 105 10.36 52.78 -22.38
C ALA A 105 9.30 52.51 -21.29
N VAL A 106 8.68 53.56 -20.74
CA VAL A 106 7.60 53.43 -19.75
C VAL A 106 6.37 52.74 -20.36
N GLN A 107 5.98 53.09 -21.59
CA GLN A 107 4.85 52.43 -22.27
C GLN A 107 5.12 50.94 -22.51
N GLN A 108 6.35 50.56 -22.89
CA GLN A 108 6.74 49.16 -23.01
C GLN A 108 6.66 48.43 -21.67
N LEU A 109 7.19 49.02 -20.60
CA LEU A 109 7.11 48.46 -19.25
C LEU A 109 5.65 48.28 -18.80
N MET A 110 4.77 49.26 -19.06
CA MET A 110 3.34 49.15 -18.76
C MET A 110 2.69 48.01 -19.53
N ALA A 111 2.96 47.87 -20.83
CA ALA A 111 2.41 46.78 -21.63
C ALA A 111 2.86 45.40 -21.13
N HIS A 112 4.12 45.26 -20.70
CA HIS A 112 4.62 44.03 -20.09
C HIS A 112 3.95 43.73 -18.74
N LEU A 113 3.78 44.73 -17.88
CA LEU A 113 3.06 44.57 -16.62
C LEU A 113 1.60 44.16 -16.83
N ASP A 114 0.94 44.71 -17.86
CA ASP A 114 -0.43 44.33 -18.20
C ASP A 114 -0.51 42.89 -18.74
N SER A 115 0.50 42.42 -19.47
CA SER A 115 0.60 41.02 -19.87
C SER A 115 0.73 40.10 -18.65
N ILE A 116 1.66 40.40 -17.75
CA ILE A 116 1.87 39.62 -16.51
C ILE A 116 0.58 39.59 -15.66
N ARG A 117 -0.14 40.71 -15.57
CA ARG A 117 -1.42 40.77 -14.86
C ARG A 117 -2.46 39.84 -15.49
N LYS A 118 -2.55 39.77 -16.82
CA LYS A 118 -3.47 38.85 -17.51
C LYS A 118 -3.10 37.39 -17.22
N ASP A 119 -1.82 37.06 -17.29
CA ASP A 119 -1.34 35.69 -17.02
C ASP A 119 -1.65 35.28 -15.58
N MET A 120 -1.44 36.18 -14.60
CA MET A 120 -1.82 35.95 -13.19
C MET A 120 -3.30 35.65 -13.03
N VAL A 121 -4.17 36.43 -13.68
CA VAL A 121 -5.63 36.24 -13.59
C VAL A 121 -6.06 34.92 -14.27
N ILE A 122 -5.43 34.54 -15.39
CA ILE A 122 -5.70 33.28 -16.07
C ILE A 122 -5.30 32.10 -15.18
N LEU A 123 -4.12 32.18 -14.55
CA LEU A 123 -3.63 31.17 -13.63
C LEU A 123 -4.61 30.97 -12.46
N GLU A 124 -5.01 32.07 -11.80
CA GLU A 124 -5.91 32.07 -10.64
C GLU A 124 -7.30 31.54 -10.99
N LYS A 125 -7.86 31.93 -12.15
CA LYS A 125 -9.23 31.55 -12.51
C LYS A 125 -9.35 30.19 -13.17
N THR A 126 -8.40 29.81 -14.01
CA THR A 126 -8.53 28.62 -14.85
C THR A 126 -7.77 27.45 -14.27
N GLU A 127 -6.48 27.60 -14.01
CA GLU A 127 -5.64 26.47 -13.60
C GLU A 127 -5.91 26.05 -12.15
N PHE A 128 -6.02 27.01 -11.23
CA PHE A 128 -6.35 26.68 -9.84
C PHE A 128 -7.77 26.11 -9.70
N ALA A 129 -8.74 26.61 -10.46
CA ALA A 129 -10.10 26.06 -10.46
C ALA A 129 -10.13 24.62 -11.00
N ASN A 130 -9.41 24.36 -12.10
CA ASN A 130 -9.26 23.03 -12.67
C ASN A 130 -8.60 22.07 -11.70
N LEU A 131 -7.45 22.45 -11.11
CA LEU A 131 -6.75 21.64 -10.11
C LEU A 131 -7.64 21.34 -8.91
N ARG A 132 -8.39 22.33 -8.40
CA ARG A 132 -9.30 22.13 -7.28
C ARG A 132 -10.44 21.17 -7.64
N SER A 133 -11.01 21.30 -8.83
CA SER A 133 -12.06 20.40 -9.35
C SER A 133 -11.56 18.97 -9.50
N GLU A 134 -10.37 18.80 -10.08
CA GLU A 134 -9.71 17.51 -10.26
C GLU A 134 -9.37 16.86 -8.92
N ASN A 135 -8.86 17.64 -7.96
CA ASN A 135 -8.59 17.16 -6.61
C ASN A 135 -9.87 16.71 -5.89
N MET A 136 -10.96 17.47 -6.02
CA MET A 136 -12.28 17.05 -5.50
C MET A 136 -12.82 15.80 -6.19
N LYS A 137 -12.57 15.62 -7.49
CA LYS A 137 -12.94 14.42 -8.24
C LYS A 137 -12.15 13.21 -7.73
N MET A 138 -10.83 13.31 -7.65
CA MET A 138 -9.97 12.25 -7.13
C MET A 138 -10.35 11.86 -5.70
N LYS A 139 -10.65 12.84 -4.83
CA LYS A 139 -11.11 12.57 -3.46
C LYS A 139 -12.43 11.79 -3.41
N ARG A 140 -13.38 12.09 -4.30
CA ARG A 140 -14.65 11.35 -4.40
C ARG A 140 -14.44 9.93 -4.90
N GLU A 141 -13.62 9.73 -5.92
CA GLU A 141 -13.29 8.41 -6.44
C GLU A 141 -12.57 7.56 -5.39
N LEU A 142 -11.65 8.15 -4.63
CA LEU A 142 -10.98 7.48 -3.52
C LEU A 142 -11.97 7.01 -2.44
N GLU A 143 -12.90 7.87 -2.03
CA GLU A 143 -13.89 7.52 -1.01
C GLU A 143 -14.85 6.43 -1.52
N GLN A 144 -15.23 6.50 -2.80
CA GLN A 144 -16.05 5.46 -3.42
C GLN A 144 -15.32 4.10 -3.49
N LEU A 145 -14.05 4.09 -3.88
CA LEU A 145 -13.24 2.87 -3.90
C LEU A 145 -13.05 2.29 -2.51
N LYS A 146 -12.84 3.15 -1.51
CA LYS A 146 -12.74 2.74 -0.11
C LYS A 146 -14.03 2.10 0.40
N SER A 147 -15.19 2.71 0.15
CA SER A 147 -16.50 2.13 0.52
C SER A 147 -16.72 0.77 -0.13
N ARG A 148 -16.46 0.66 -1.44
CA ARG A 148 -16.58 -0.61 -2.18
C ARG A 148 -15.65 -1.69 -1.64
N LEU A 149 -14.41 -1.33 -1.30
CA LEU A 149 -13.46 -2.28 -0.74
C LEU A 149 -13.91 -2.78 0.64
N GLU A 150 -14.45 -1.89 1.47
CA GLU A 150 -14.98 -2.25 2.79
C GLU A 150 -16.21 -3.15 2.68
N GLU A 151 -17.14 -2.86 1.77
CA GLU A 151 -18.30 -3.70 1.46
C GLU A 151 -17.89 -5.10 0.96
N GLU A 152 -17.00 -5.18 -0.03
CA GLU A 152 -16.52 -6.46 -0.57
C GLU A 152 -15.72 -7.25 0.49
N SER A 153 -14.93 -6.58 1.32
CA SER A 153 -14.21 -7.23 2.42
C SER A 153 -15.17 -7.83 3.45
N GLN A 154 -16.21 -7.08 3.83
CA GLN A 154 -17.25 -7.58 4.75
C GLN A 154 -18.02 -8.75 4.14
N LYS A 155 -18.36 -8.67 2.86
CA LYS A 155 -19.04 -9.73 2.11
C LYS A 155 -18.20 -11.01 2.07
N VAL A 156 -16.94 -10.93 1.62
CA VAL A 156 -16.02 -12.09 1.59
C VAL A 156 -15.85 -12.69 2.99
N ARG A 157 -15.77 -11.86 4.02
CA ARG A 157 -15.68 -12.33 5.41
C ARG A 157 -16.93 -13.09 5.86
N ALA A 158 -18.12 -12.58 5.50
CA ALA A 158 -19.38 -13.24 5.82
C ALA A 158 -19.55 -14.56 5.06
N GLU A 159 -19.23 -14.57 3.76
CA GLU A 159 -19.23 -15.77 2.91
C GLU A 159 -18.26 -16.83 3.46
N THR A 160 -17.01 -16.46 3.73
CA THR A 160 -16.01 -17.39 4.29
C THR A 160 -16.46 -17.97 5.63
N LYS A 161 -17.07 -17.15 6.50
CA LYS A 161 -17.59 -17.63 7.79
C LYS A 161 -18.75 -18.61 7.59
N LEU A 162 -19.63 -18.35 6.64
CA LEU A 162 -20.73 -19.26 6.30
C LEU A 162 -20.18 -20.58 5.76
N ASP A 163 -19.24 -20.54 4.83
CA ASP A 163 -18.63 -21.73 4.24
C ASP A 163 -17.96 -22.62 5.30
N ILE A 164 -17.18 -22.02 6.21
CA ILE A 164 -16.56 -22.74 7.33
C ILE A 164 -17.63 -23.37 8.24
N ASN A 165 -18.71 -22.64 8.53
CA ASN A 165 -19.78 -23.16 9.38
C ASN A 165 -20.53 -24.33 8.73
N LEU A 166 -20.78 -24.26 7.42
CA LEU A 166 -21.40 -25.33 6.66
C LEU A 166 -20.51 -26.56 6.61
N GLU A 167 -19.20 -26.40 6.33
CA GLU A 167 -18.27 -27.51 6.30
C GLU A 167 -18.06 -28.12 7.70
N ASN A 168 -18.00 -27.31 8.76
CA ASN A 168 -17.96 -27.81 10.14
C ASN A 168 -19.20 -28.64 10.48
N SER A 169 -20.39 -28.17 10.06
CA SER A 169 -21.63 -28.92 10.27
C SER A 169 -21.58 -30.25 9.51
N ARG A 170 -21.13 -30.23 8.26
CA ARG A 170 -20.95 -31.44 7.43
C ARG A 170 -19.97 -32.43 8.04
N ILE A 171 -18.83 -31.96 8.54
CA ILE A 171 -17.83 -32.79 9.23
C ILE A 171 -18.43 -33.39 10.50
N SER A 172 -19.17 -32.59 11.29
CA SER A 172 -19.85 -33.07 12.49
C SER A 172 -20.86 -34.17 12.16
N ASP A 173 -21.72 -33.96 11.15
CA ASP A 173 -22.70 -34.96 10.73
C ASP A 173 -22.01 -36.26 10.28
N MET A 174 -20.96 -36.16 9.46
CA MET A 174 -20.16 -37.32 9.04
C MET A 174 -19.50 -38.04 10.22
N PHE A 175 -19.00 -37.30 11.21
CA PHE A 175 -18.40 -37.86 12.41
C PHE A 175 -19.43 -38.62 13.25
N THR A 176 -20.62 -38.02 13.47
CA THR A 176 -21.71 -38.69 14.22
C THR A 176 -22.20 -39.96 13.52
N GLU A 177 -22.27 -39.97 12.19
CA GLU A 177 -22.63 -41.15 11.41
C GLU A 177 -21.55 -42.25 11.51
N GLN A 178 -20.26 -41.87 11.51
CA GLN A 178 -19.16 -42.81 11.73
C GLN A 178 -19.17 -43.38 13.15
N GLU A 179 -19.40 -42.54 14.16
CA GLU A 179 -19.53 -42.95 15.55
C GLU A 179 -20.68 -43.95 15.72
N LYS A 180 -21.83 -43.68 15.10
CA LYS A 180 -22.97 -44.60 15.10
C LYS A 180 -22.61 -45.96 14.48
N LYS A 181 -21.97 -45.98 13.31
CA LYS A 181 -21.52 -47.23 12.67
C LYS A 181 -20.51 -47.99 13.52
N LEU A 182 -19.62 -47.27 14.20
CA LEU A 182 -18.65 -47.87 15.12
C LEU A 182 -19.35 -48.51 16.32
N ILE A 183 -20.34 -47.83 16.90
CA ILE A 183 -21.15 -48.38 18.00
C ILE A 183 -21.89 -49.64 17.53
N GLU A 184 -22.58 -49.57 16.39
CA GLU A 184 -23.29 -50.73 15.81
C GLU A 184 -22.34 -51.92 15.60
N ALA A 185 -21.20 -51.72 14.92
CA ALA A 185 -20.20 -52.77 14.72
C ALA A 185 -19.63 -53.33 16.03
N THR A 186 -19.42 -52.47 17.03
CA THR A 186 -18.96 -52.88 18.37
C THR A 186 -20.01 -53.72 19.08
N THR A 187 -21.29 -53.33 19.00
CA THR A 187 -22.40 -54.11 19.59
C THR A 187 -22.57 -55.46 18.91
N GLU A 188 -22.50 -55.53 17.56
CA GLU A 188 -22.55 -56.79 16.82
C GLU A 188 -21.36 -57.70 17.16
N PHE A 189 -20.16 -57.13 17.30
CA PHE A 189 -18.98 -57.87 17.71
C PHE A 189 -19.14 -58.47 19.12
N HIS A 190 -19.64 -57.68 20.07
CA HIS A 190 -19.91 -58.17 21.43
C HIS A 190 -20.99 -59.26 21.46
N GLN A 191 -22.04 -59.13 20.65
CA GLN A 191 -23.07 -60.15 20.53
C GLN A 191 -22.49 -61.46 19.98
N LYS A 192 -21.77 -61.41 18.86
CA LYS A 192 -21.12 -62.60 18.28
C LYS A 192 -20.11 -63.23 19.23
N LYS A 193 -19.39 -62.41 20.00
CA LYS A 193 -18.48 -62.91 21.03
C LYS A 193 -19.24 -63.67 22.13
N ALA A 194 -20.37 -63.14 22.60
CA ALA A 194 -21.19 -63.81 23.60
C ALA A 194 -21.77 -65.14 23.08
N ASP A 195 -22.22 -65.17 21.82
CA ASP A 195 -22.70 -66.38 21.16
C ASP A 195 -21.57 -67.44 21.08
N LEU A 196 -20.37 -67.05 20.64
CA LEU A 196 -19.20 -67.93 20.61
C LEU A 196 -18.79 -68.43 22.00
N GLU A 197 -18.87 -67.59 23.04
CA GLU A 197 -18.60 -68.01 24.43
C GLU A 197 -19.65 -69.02 24.92
N HIS A 198 -20.92 -68.82 24.55
CA HIS A 198 -22.00 -69.77 24.87
C HIS A 198 -21.78 -71.13 24.19
N ASP A 199 -21.50 -71.13 22.88
CA ASP A 199 -21.22 -72.34 22.11
C ASP A 199 -20.01 -73.10 22.66
N ASN A 200 -18.92 -72.37 22.97
CA ASN A 200 -17.74 -72.95 23.60
C ASN A 200 -18.07 -73.58 24.96
N MET A 201 -18.86 -72.90 25.80
CA MET A 201 -19.30 -73.46 27.08
C MET A 201 -20.15 -74.73 26.89
N GLU A 202 -21.03 -74.77 25.90
CA GLU A 202 -21.84 -75.95 25.59
C GLU A 202 -20.94 -77.13 25.15
N ILE A 203 -19.98 -76.87 24.27
CA ILE A 203 -19.01 -77.89 23.81
C ILE A 203 -18.18 -78.40 24.98
N SER A 204 -17.65 -77.51 25.84
CA SER A 204 -16.91 -77.90 27.03
C SER A 204 -17.74 -78.80 27.96
N LYS A 205 -19.01 -78.45 28.23
CA LYS A 205 -19.91 -79.28 29.03
C LYS A 205 -20.16 -80.66 28.40
N LYS A 206 -20.34 -80.73 27.08
CA LYS A 206 -20.50 -82.01 26.37
C LYS A 206 -19.23 -82.86 26.49
N MET A 207 -18.05 -82.24 26.36
CA MET A 207 -16.76 -82.90 26.52
C MET A 207 -16.61 -83.46 27.94
N ASP A 208 -16.92 -82.69 28.97
CA ASP A 208 -16.89 -83.13 30.36
C ASP A 208 -17.82 -84.31 30.61
N PHE A 209 -19.04 -84.29 30.06
CA PHE A 209 -19.98 -85.41 30.15
C PHE A 209 -19.45 -86.66 29.45
N GLN A 210 -18.89 -86.53 28.24
CA GLN A 210 -18.28 -87.64 27.52
C GLN A 210 -17.08 -88.22 28.28
N VAL A 211 -16.22 -87.38 28.86
CA VAL A 211 -15.08 -87.81 29.68
C VAL A 211 -15.55 -88.56 30.93
N ALA A 212 -16.56 -88.04 31.64
CA ALA A 212 -17.13 -88.71 32.80
C ALA A 212 -17.76 -90.06 32.42
N SER A 213 -18.55 -90.09 31.34
CA SER A 213 -19.18 -91.31 30.82
C SER A 213 -18.14 -92.37 30.44
N LEU A 214 -17.14 -92.01 29.63
CA LEU A 214 -16.04 -92.91 29.26
C LEU A 214 -15.28 -93.43 30.48
N LYS A 215 -15.04 -92.58 31.49
CA LYS A 215 -14.41 -93.00 32.75
C LYS A 215 -15.26 -94.02 33.50
N THR A 216 -16.58 -93.83 33.59
CA THR A 216 -17.46 -94.82 34.24
C THR A 216 -17.48 -96.17 33.52
N LEU A 217 -17.51 -96.15 32.17
CA LEU A 217 -17.42 -97.37 31.35
C LEU A 217 -16.07 -98.08 31.53
N LEU A 218 -14.98 -97.32 31.60
CA LEU A 218 -13.65 -97.87 31.87
C LEU A 218 -13.60 -98.54 33.26
N GLU A 219 -14.13 -97.89 34.29
CA GLU A 219 -14.17 -98.42 35.64
C GLU A 219 -15.05 -99.69 35.73
N SER A 220 -16.19 -99.73 35.04
CA SER A 220 -17.03 -100.93 35.00
C SER A 220 -16.35 -102.10 34.29
N LEU A 221 -15.73 -101.88 33.12
CA LEU A 221 -15.00 -102.92 32.39
C LEU A 221 -13.80 -103.44 33.19
N LYS A 222 -13.11 -102.57 33.92
CA LYS A 222 -12.03 -102.97 34.85
C LYS A 222 -12.57 -103.90 35.93
N LEU A 223 -13.68 -103.55 36.58
CA LEU A 223 -14.30 -104.38 37.63
C LEU A 223 -14.78 -105.73 37.08
N GLU A 224 -15.37 -105.73 35.88
CA GLU A 224 -15.82 -106.94 35.19
C GLU A 224 -14.64 -107.86 34.84
N THR A 225 -13.55 -107.31 34.31
CA THR A 225 -12.31 -108.07 34.01
C THR A 225 -11.71 -108.67 35.27
N ILE A 226 -11.68 -107.93 36.38
CA ILE A 226 -11.21 -108.43 37.68
C ILE A 226 -12.09 -109.60 38.15
N ARG A 227 -13.42 -109.50 38.01
CA ARG A 227 -14.34 -110.58 38.38
C ARG A 227 -14.16 -111.83 37.51
N TYR A 228 -14.02 -111.69 36.18
CA TYR A 228 -13.76 -112.82 35.28
C TYR A 228 -12.42 -113.49 35.59
N LEU A 229 -11.35 -112.72 35.81
CA LEU A 229 -10.05 -113.26 36.21
C LEU A 229 -10.13 -114.03 37.54
N ALA A 230 -10.84 -113.50 38.53
CA ALA A 230 -11.05 -114.22 39.78
C ALA A 230 -11.80 -115.55 39.53
N ALA A 231 -12.89 -115.52 38.75
CA ALA A 231 -13.69 -116.71 38.44
C ALA A 231 -12.88 -117.80 37.70
N THR A 232 -12.05 -117.43 36.72
CA THR A 232 -11.22 -118.39 35.99
C THR A 232 -10.15 -119.00 36.90
N VAL A 233 -9.46 -118.20 37.72
CA VAL A 233 -8.49 -118.71 38.71
C VAL A 233 -9.16 -119.68 39.69
N PHE A 234 -10.34 -119.33 40.23
CA PHE A 234 -11.10 -120.23 41.10
C PHE A 234 -11.52 -121.51 40.39
N SER A 235 -11.96 -121.45 39.13
CA SER A 235 -12.32 -122.65 38.36
C SER A 235 -11.11 -123.55 38.08
N CYS A 236 -9.95 -122.99 37.72
CA CYS A 236 -8.72 -123.74 37.52
C CYS A 236 -8.26 -124.41 38.81
N LEU A 237 -8.32 -123.69 39.94
CA LEU A 237 -8.03 -124.26 41.26
C LEU A 237 -9.01 -125.38 41.62
N ALA A 238 -10.31 -125.21 41.34
CA ALA A 238 -11.33 -126.24 41.59
C ALA A 238 -11.08 -127.51 40.74
N ILE A 239 -10.74 -127.35 39.45
CA ILE A 239 -10.39 -128.46 38.56
C ILE A 239 -9.10 -129.13 39.04
N ALA A 240 -8.06 -128.37 39.38
CA ALA A 240 -6.80 -128.91 39.89
C ALA A 240 -7.00 -129.71 41.20
N LEU A 241 -7.84 -129.21 42.11
CA LEU A 241 -8.25 -129.93 43.33
C LEU A 241 -9.07 -131.18 42.99
N GLY A 242 -9.94 -131.12 41.99
CA GLY A 242 -10.69 -132.27 41.49
C GLY A 242 -9.81 -133.37 40.91
N VAL A 243 -8.81 -133.01 40.08
CA VAL A 243 -7.82 -133.95 39.51
C VAL A 243 -6.91 -134.52 40.60
N TYR A 244 -6.43 -133.67 41.52
CA TYR A 244 -5.65 -134.11 42.68
C TYR A 244 -6.41 -135.13 43.54
N ARG A 245 -7.74 -134.97 43.66
CA ARG A 245 -8.61 -135.91 44.39
C ARG A 245 -8.83 -137.25 43.65
N MET A 246 -8.80 -137.29 42.32
CA MET A 246 -8.92 -138.54 41.55
C MET A 246 -7.59 -139.32 41.44
N TRP A 247 -6.44 -138.67 41.63
CA TRP A 247 -5.13 -139.33 41.64
C TRP A 247 -4.77 -139.93 43.01
N ARG A 248 -5.45 -139.51 44.09
CA ARG A 248 -5.27 -140.09 45.43
C ARG A 248 -6.22 -141.25 45.67
#